data_AF-M2SND8-F1
#
_entry.id   AF-M2SND8-F1
#
_cell.length_a   1.000
_cell.length_b   1.000
_cell.length_c   1.000
_cell.angle_alpha   90.00
_cell.angle_beta   90.00
_cell.angle_gamma   90.00
#
_symmetry.space_group_name_H-M   'P 1'
#
loop_
_entity.id
_entity.type
_entity.pdbx_description
1 polymer ?
#
loop_
_entity_poly.entity_id
_entity_poly.type
_entity_poly.pdbx_seq_one_letter_code
_entity_poly.pdbx_strand_id
1 'polypeptide(L)'
;MAHRIITQVVFSGARIIGRAVSESYRQAAASQKYAAANQGGKSGGAFSSSNITMDEACQILNVGPGKMGNIELEAVTERFKRLFDLNDPKKGGSFYLQSKILRARERIEREVQGHQRVAEREKELREGFKPKFTKED
;
A
#
# COMPACT_ATOMS: atom_id res chain seq x y z
N MET A 1 15.51 -45.25 38.54
CA MET A 1 16.26 -44.19 37.81
C MET A 1 15.60 -43.81 36.48
N ALA A 2 15.09 -44.74 35.66
CA ALA A 2 14.49 -44.43 34.35
C ALA A 2 13.20 -43.57 34.38
N HIS A 3 12.32 -43.77 35.37
CA HIS A 3 11.06 -43.01 35.47
C HIS A 3 11.27 -41.50 35.71
N ARG A 4 12.36 -41.09 36.38
CA ARG A 4 12.67 -39.67 36.62
C ARG A 4 13.14 -38.95 35.35
N ILE A 5 13.84 -39.68 34.48
CA ILE A 5 14.31 -39.15 33.19
C ILE A 5 13.12 -38.98 32.23
N ILE A 6 12.23 -39.98 32.17
CA ILE A 6 11.03 -39.91 31.34
C ILE A 6 10.12 -38.76 31.76
N THR A 7 9.87 -38.59 33.07
CA THR A 7 9.04 -37.48 33.55
C THR A 7 9.69 -36.12 33.26
N GLN A 8 11.01 -36.00 33.41
CA GLN A 8 11.73 -34.74 33.15
C GLN A 8 11.71 -34.34 31.67
N VAL A 9 11.80 -35.31 30.75
CA VAL A 9 11.68 -35.06 29.30
C VAL A 9 10.26 -34.64 28.91
N VAL A 10 9.24 -35.31 29.44
CA VAL A 10 7.83 -34.98 29.16
C VAL A 10 7.47 -33.59 29.67
N PHE A 11 7.84 -33.25 30.91
CA PHE A 11 7.55 -31.92 31.47
C PHE A 11 8.31 -30.80 30.76
N SER A 12 9.54 -31.05 30.32
CA SER A 12 10.33 -30.05 29.58
C SER A 12 9.80 -29.86 28.16
N GLY A 13 9.43 -30.94 27.46
CA GLY A 13 8.83 -30.89 26.13
C GLY A 13 7.47 -30.16 26.13
N ALA A 14 6.62 -30.43 27.13
CA ALA A 14 5.32 -29.78 27.26
C ALA A 14 5.42 -28.25 27.44
N ARG A 15 6.42 -27.75 28.18
CA ARG A 15 6.64 -26.29 28.36
C ARG A 15 7.09 -25.61 27.07
N ILE A 16 7.91 -26.27 26.27
CA ILE A 16 8.43 -25.72 25.02
C ILE A 16 7.30 -25.61 23.99
N ILE A 17 6.50 -26.67 23.83
CA ILE A 17 5.37 -26.69 22.90
C ILE A 17 4.27 -25.71 23.34
N GLY A 18 3.96 -25.65 24.63
CA GLY A 18 2.95 -24.71 25.15
C GLY A 18 3.32 -23.24 24.92
N ARG A 19 4.60 -22.87 25.07
CA ARG A 19 5.06 -21.50 24.79
C ARG A 19 4.95 -21.16 23.30
N ALA A 20 5.40 -22.04 22.41
CA ALA A 20 5.32 -21.83 20.97
C ALA A 20 3.87 -21.65 20.46
N VAL A 21 2.92 -22.42 21.01
CA VAL A 21 1.48 -22.27 20.66
C VAL A 21 0.91 -20.95 21.16
N SER A 22 1.24 -20.52 22.38
CA SER A 22 0.75 -19.24 22.91
C SER A 22 1.34 -18.02 22.18
N GLU A 23 2.62 -18.07 21.81
CA GLU A 23 3.29 -17.01 21.06
C GLU A 23 2.74 -16.90 19.64
N SER A 24 2.55 -18.03 18.94
CA SER A 24 1.94 -18.03 17.60
C SER A 24 0.48 -17.57 17.62
N TYR A 25 -0.31 -17.93 18.64
CA TYR A 25 -1.67 -17.41 18.79
C TYR A 25 -1.68 -15.90 19.04
N ARG A 26 -0.78 -15.40 19.90
CA ARG A 26 -0.62 -13.96 20.14
C ARG A 26 -0.16 -13.23 18.88
N GLN A 27 0.72 -13.84 18.09
CA GLN A 27 1.21 -13.27 16.83
C GLN A 27 0.13 -13.25 15.74
N ALA A 28 -0.68 -14.31 15.64
CA ALA A 28 -1.85 -14.35 14.78
C ALA A 28 -2.88 -13.28 15.18
N ALA A 29 -3.21 -13.17 16.48
CA ALA A 29 -4.12 -12.13 16.96
C ALA A 29 -3.59 -10.71 16.75
N ALA A 30 -2.27 -10.49 16.89
CA ALA A 30 -1.64 -9.20 16.59
C ALA A 30 -1.74 -8.87 15.10
N SER A 31 -1.38 -9.81 14.21
CA SER A 31 -1.49 -9.62 12.75
C SER A 31 -2.92 -9.34 12.28
N GLN A 32 -3.92 -9.98 12.90
CA GLN A 32 -5.34 -9.69 12.63
C GLN A 32 -5.74 -8.27 13.06
N LYS A 33 -5.24 -7.77 14.19
CA LYS A 33 -5.49 -6.38 14.62
C LYS A 33 -4.85 -5.36 13.67
N TYR A 34 -3.65 -5.62 13.17
CA TYR A 34 -3.02 -4.77 12.15
C TYR A 34 -3.78 -4.81 10.81
N ALA A 35 -4.28 -5.97 10.40
CA ALA A 35 -5.10 -6.11 9.19
C ALA A 35 -6.46 -5.42 9.33
N ALA A 36 -7.10 -5.51 10.50
CA ALA A 36 -8.37 -4.86 10.79
C ALA A 36 -8.26 -3.33 10.88
N ALA A 37 -7.15 -2.81 11.42
CA ALA A 37 -6.89 -1.36 11.46
C ALA A 37 -6.75 -0.74 10.04
N ASN A 38 -6.29 -1.53 9.06
CA ASN A 38 -6.21 -1.12 7.66
C ASN A 38 -7.50 -1.33 6.85
N GLN A 39 -8.52 -1.99 7.41
CA GLN A 39 -9.80 -2.27 6.74
C GLN A 39 -10.89 -1.23 7.01
N GLY A 40 -10.65 -0.23 7.86
CA GLY A 40 -11.65 0.74 8.30
C GLY A 40 -12.15 1.76 7.27
N GLY A 41 -11.96 1.55 5.95
CA GLY A 41 -12.21 2.65 5.00
C GLY A 41 -12.46 2.36 3.52
N LYS A 42 -12.84 1.14 3.08
CA LYS A 42 -13.37 0.96 1.71
C LYS A 42 -14.07 -0.38 1.49
N SER A 43 -15.40 -0.34 1.52
CA SER A 43 -16.26 -1.25 0.76
C SER A 43 -16.13 -0.92 -0.73
N GLY A 44 -15.62 -1.85 -1.53
CA GLY A 44 -15.60 -1.68 -2.98
C GLY A 44 -14.73 -2.68 -3.72
N GLY A 45 -15.35 -3.67 -4.36
CA GLY A 45 -14.91 -4.25 -5.62
C GLY A 45 -13.74 -5.23 -5.58
N ALA A 46 -14.01 -6.43 -6.10
CA ALA A 46 -13.02 -7.44 -6.47
C ALA A 46 -11.85 -6.87 -7.32
N PHE A 47 -10.67 -7.49 -7.21
CA PHE A 47 -9.43 -7.15 -7.94
C PHE A 47 -8.64 -5.93 -7.47
N SER A 48 -8.47 -5.74 -6.16
CA SER A 48 -7.46 -4.81 -5.66
C SER A 48 -6.05 -5.32 -6.01
N SER A 49 -5.61 -4.94 -7.22
CA SER A 49 -4.22 -4.75 -7.59
C SER A 49 -3.46 -4.25 -6.37
N SER A 50 -2.39 -4.95 -5.96
CA SER A 50 -1.41 -4.56 -4.93
C SER A 50 -1.47 -3.04 -4.65
N ASN A 51 -2.27 -2.64 -3.65
CA ASN A 51 -2.62 -1.24 -3.42
C ASN A 51 -1.37 -0.51 -2.92
N ILE A 52 -0.58 0.03 -3.85
CA ILE A 52 0.50 0.96 -3.52
C ILE A 52 -0.14 2.16 -2.80
N THR A 53 0.32 2.40 -1.57
CA THR A 53 -0.12 3.55 -0.79
C THR A 53 0.47 4.84 -1.36
N MET A 54 -0.04 6.00 -0.95
CA MET A 54 0.51 7.27 -1.42
C MET A 54 1.96 7.44 -0.96
N ASP A 55 2.25 7.11 0.30
CA ASP A 55 3.60 7.13 0.84
C ASP A 55 4.55 6.18 0.10
N GLU A 56 4.09 4.96 -0.21
CA GLU A 56 4.87 3.99 -0.99
C GLU A 56 5.13 4.51 -2.41
N ALA A 57 4.15 5.14 -3.06
CA ALA A 57 4.32 5.73 -4.39
C ALA A 57 5.38 6.85 -4.40
N CYS A 58 5.31 7.74 -3.40
CA CYS A 58 6.28 8.82 -3.21
C CYS A 58 7.70 8.28 -2.97
N GLN A 59 7.82 7.21 -2.17
CA GLN A 59 9.10 6.55 -1.92
C GLN A 59 9.65 5.86 -3.18
N ILE A 60 8.83 5.12 -3.92
CA ILE A 60 9.24 4.42 -5.15
C ILE A 60 9.78 5.40 -6.18
N LEU A 61 9.12 6.55 -6.36
CA LEU A 61 9.52 7.57 -7.35
C LEU A 61 10.52 8.59 -6.78
N ASN A 62 10.89 8.46 -5.50
CA ASN A 62 11.74 9.39 -4.78
C ASN A 62 11.33 10.85 -4.98
N VAL A 63 10.02 11.08 -4.84
CA VAL A 63 9.42 12.41 -4.84
C VAL A 63 8.92 12.65 -3.43
N GLY A 64 9.42 13.70 -2.78
CA GLY A 64 8.89 14.09 -1.48
C GLY A 64 7.44 14.59 -1.65
N PRO A 65 6.59 14.46 -0.62
CA PRO A 65 5.39 15.29 -0.56
C PRO A 65 5.90 16.74 -0.56
N GLY A 66 5.76 17.42 -1.71
CA GLY A 66 6.27 18.77 -1.87
C GLY A 66 5.80 19.64 -0.71
N LYS A 67 6.67 20.54 -0.24
CA LYS A 67 6.26 21.56 0.73
C LYS A 67 4.94 22.15 0.23
N MET A 68 3.85 21.91 0.97
CA MET A 68 2.48 22.34 0.61
C MET A 68 1.71 21.46 -0.41
N GLY A 69 1.80 20.13 -0.37
CA GLY A 69 0.82 19.26 -1.04
C GLY A 69 0.78 19.30 -2.57
N ASN A 70 1.65 20.10 -3.20
CA ASN A 70 1.84 20.13 -4.63
C ASN A 70 2.93 19.13 -4.97
N ILE A 71 2.51 17.96 -5.44
CA ILE A 71 3.42 17.03 -6.07
C ILE A 71 3.82 17.64 -7.40
N GLU A 72 5.12 17.87 -7.56
CA GLU A 72 5.71 18.42 -8.76
C GLU A 72 5.63 17.33 -9.86
N LEU A 73 4.65 17.48 -10.76
CA LEU A 73 4.28 16.46 -11.74
C LEU A 73 5.36 16.25 -12.80
N GLU A 74 6.21 17.25 -13.02
CA GLU A 74 7.36 17.16 -13.92
C GLU A 74 8.42 16.23 -13.32
N ALA A 75 8.80 16.42 -12.06
CA ALA A 75 9.71 15.53 -11.34
C ALA A 75 9.20 14.09 -11.26
N VAL A 76 7.89 13.89 -11.06
CA VAL A 76 7.27 12.57 -11.10
C VAL A 76 7.48 11.90 -12.46
N THR A 77 7.24 12.65 -13.54
CA THR A 77 7.37 12.14 -14.91
C THR A 77 8.83 11.83 -15.26
N GLU A 78 9.75 12.72 -14.90
CA GLU A 78 11.18 12.54 -15.11
C GLU A 78 11.71 11.30 -14.36
N ARG A 79 11.38 11.21 -13.06
CA ARG A 79 11.77 10.08 -12.20
C ARG A 79 11.18 8.77 -12.67
N PHE A 80 9.90 8.78 -13.04
CA PHE A 80 9.23 7.62 -13.63
C PHE A 80 9.97 7.15 -14.88
N LYS A 81 10.20 8.03 -15.86
CA LYS A 81 10.86 7.66 -17.11
C LYS A 81 12.23 7.03 -16.87
N ARG A 82 13.05 7.68 -16.03
CA ARG A 82 14.38 7.18 -15.67
C ARG A 82 14.33 5.80 -15.03
N LEU A 83 13.50 5.61 -14.01
CA LEU A 83 13.40 4.34 -13.28
C LEU A 83 12.79 3.23 -14.14
N PHE A 84 11.81 3.56 -14.97
CA PHE A 84 11.14 2.61 -15.85
C PHE A 84 12.08 2.08 -16.95
N ASP A 85 12.87 2.96 -17.56
CA ASP A 85 13.84 2.60 -18.60
C ASP A 85 15.02 1.79 -18.04
N LEU A 86 15.46 2.11 -16.82
CA LEU A 86 16.53 1.35 -16.14
C LEU A 86 16.09 -0.05 -15.72
N ASN A 87 14.79 -0.26 -15.48
CA ASN A 87 14.23 -1.55 -15.07
C ASN A 87 13.57 -2.32 -16.21
N ASP A 88 13.83 -1.94 -17.47
CA ASP A 88 13.31 -2.63 -18.64
C ASP A 88 13.74 -4.12 -18.64
N PRO A 89 12.80 -5.08 -18.60
CA PRO A 89 13.10 -6.51 -18.64
C PRO A 89 13.93 -6.93 -19.85
N LYS A 90 13.78 -6.23 -20.97
CA LYS A 90 14.54 -6.51 -22.20
C LYS A 90 16.02 -6.17 -22.06
N LYS A 91 16.37 -5.29 -21.11
CA LYS A 91 17.74 -4.86 -20.83
C LYS A 91 18.32 -5.52 -19.56
N GLY A 92 17.69 -6.59 -19.08
CA GLY A 92 18.08 -7.29 -17.85
C GLY A 92 17.50 -6.68 -16.57
N GLY A 93 16.54 -5.77 -16.68
CA GLY A 93 15.78 -5.24 -15.55
C GLY A 93 14.73 -6.22 -15.02
N SER A 94 14.05 -5.84 -13.94
CA SER A 94 12.99 -6.66 -13.33
C SER A 94 11.61 -6.19 -13.77
N PHE A 95 10.83 -7.08 -14.39
CA PHE A 95 9.43 -6.81 -14.73
C PHE A 95 8.59 -6.45 -13.50
N TYR A 96 8.90 -7.04 -12.35
CA TYR A 96 8.23 -6.73 -11.10
C TYR A 96 8.49 -5.29 -10.66
N LEU A 97 9.75 -4.85 -10.69
CA LEU A 97 10.12 -3.49 -10.33
C LEU A 97 9.54 -2.48 -11.32
N GLN A 98 9.62 -2.76 -12.61
CA GLN A 98 9.00 -1.94 -13.66
C GLN A 98 7.49 -1.80 -13.44
N SER A 99 6.80 -2.90 -13.10
CA SER A 99 5.38 -2.89 -12.77
C SER A 99 5.08 -2.04 -11.52
N LYS A 100 5.92 -2.12 -10.48
CA LYS A 100 5.76 -1.31 -9.26
C LYS A 100 5.95 0.19 -9.53
N ILE A 101 6.93 0.55 -10.36
CA ILE A 101 7.17 1.92 -10.78
C ILE A 101 5.97 2.49 -11.55
N LEU A 102 5.38 1.69 -12.46
CA LEU A 102 4.16 2.08 -13.17
C LEU A 102 2.98 2.33 -12.22
N ARG A 103 2.74 1.40 -11.30
CA ARG A 103 1.65 1.52 -10.30
C ARG A 103 1.84 2.72 -9.37
N ALA A 104 3.07 3.06 -9.01
CA ALA A 104 3.37 4.26 -8.22
C ALA A 104 2.98 5.54 -8.98
N ARG A 105 3.30 5.65 -10.27
CA ARG A 105 2.90 6.78 -11.10
C ARG A 105 1.38 6.90 -11.19
N GLU A 106 0.69 5.80 -11.49
CA GLU A 106 -0.79 5.75 -11.56
C GLU A 106 -1.44 6.19 -10.24
N ARG A 107 -0.83 5.83 -9.09
CA ARG A 107 -1.33 6.23 -7.77
C ARG A 107 -1.24 7.73 -7.54
N ILE A 108 -0.12 8.34 -7.91
CA ILE A 108 0.11 9.79 -7.78
C ILE A 108 -0.81 10.57 -8.72
N GLU A 109 -0.90 10.18 -9.98
CA GLU A 109 -1.79 10.82 -10.98
C GLU A 109 -3.25 10.80 -10.53
N ARG A 110 -3.72 9.69 -9.96
CA ARG A 110 -5.07 9.57 -9.42
C ARG A 110 -5.33 10.51 -8.25
N GLU A 111 -4.35 10.73 -7.38
CA GLU A 111 -4.46 11.67 -6.26
C GLU A 111 -4.58 13.11 -6.77
N VAL A 112 -3.72 13.49 -7.71
CA VAL A 112 -3.72 14.84 -8.32
C VAL A 112 -5.05 15.12 -9.03
N GLN A 113 -5.55 14.17 -9.82
CA GLN A 113 -6.86 14.29 -10.46
C GLN A 113 -8.00 14.36 -9.44
N GLY A 114 -7.92 13.58 -8.34
CA GLY A 114 -8.87 13.64 -7.24
C GLY A 114 -8.94 15.03 -6.61
N HIS A 115 -7.79 15.62 -6.31
CA HIS A 115 -7.70 16.99 -5.77
C HIS A 115 -8.23 18.05 -6.74
N GLN A 116 -7.94 17.94 -8.04
CA GLN A 116 -8.47 18.85 -9.06
C GLN A 116 -10.00 18.80 -9.11
N ARG A 117 -10.60 17.60 -9.12
CA ARG A 117 -12.06 17.44 -9.13
C ARG A 117 -12.73 17.98 -7.86
N VAL A 118 -12.09 17.82 -6.70
CA VAL A 118 -12.59 18.38 -5.44
C VAL A 118 -12.52 19.91 -5.47
N ALA A 119 -11.39 20.47 -5.92
CA ALA A 119 -11.23 21.92 -6.04
C ALA A 119 -12.20 22.54 -7.06
N GLU A 120 -12.46 21.86 -8.18
CA GLU A 120 -13.47 22.27 -9.16
C GLU A 120 -14.87 22.24 -8.54
N ARG A 121 -15.23 21.16 -7.84
CA ARG A 121 -16.52 21.06 -7.14
C ARG A 121 -16.69 22.15 -6.09
N GLU A 122 -15.66 22.46 -5.31
CA GLU A 122 -15.69 23.55 -4.32
C GLU A 122 -15.88 24.91 -4.98
N LYS A 123 -15.25 25.16 -6.13
CA LYS A 123 -15.48 26.37 -6.93
C LYS A 123 -16.92 26.43 -7.45
N GLU A 124 -17.44 25.34 -7.98
CA GLU A 124 -18.84 25.25 -8.45
C GLU A 124 -19.85 25.49 -7.32
N LEU A 125 -19.59 24.96 -6.11
CA LEU A 125 -20.40 25.22 -4.91
C LEU A 125 -20.35 26.70 -4.52
N ARG A 126 -19.18 27.34 -4.63
CA ARG A 126 -18.98 28.76 -4.25
C ARG A 126 -19.56 29.73 -5.28
N GLU A 127 -19.55 29.38 -6.56
CA GLU A 127 -20.03 30.23 -7.67
C GLU A 127 -21.52 30.01 -8.00
N GLY A 128 -22.21 29.16 -7.23
CA GLY A 128 -23.60 28.79 -7.44
C GLY A 128 -23.71 27.51 -8.26
N PHE A 129 -24.24 26.46 -7.61
CA PHE A 129 -24.34 25.11 -8.14
C PHE A 129 -25.00 25.05 -9.52
N LYS A 130 -24.18 24.86 -10.57
CA LYS A 130 -24.60 24.60 -11.96
C LYS A 130 -24.04 23.25 -12.40
N PRO A 131 -24.70 22.13 -12.07
CA PRO A 131 -24.17 20.80 -12.35
C PRO A 131 -24.02 20.60 -13.87
N LYS A 132 -22.80 20.29 -14.31
CA LYS A 132 -22.56 19.82 -15.68
C LYS A 132 -22.89 18.33 -15.72
N PHE A 133 -24.02 17.98 -16.32
CA PHE A 133 -24.34 16.60 -16.64
C PHE A 133 -23.46 16.14 -17.80
N THR A 134 -22.32 15.53 -17.52
CA THR A 134 -21.65 14.70 -18.53
C THR A 134 -22.44 13.40 -18.63
N LYS A 135 -23.21 13.25 -19.71
CA LYS A 135 -23.68 11.93 -20.14
C LYS A 135 -22.42 11.18 -20.58
N GLU A 136 -22.03 10.16 -19.84
CA GLU A 136 -21.01 9.22 -20.29
C GLU A 136 -21.75 8.06 -20.95
N ASP A 137 -21.50 7.87 -22.25
CA ASP A 137 -21.95 6.73 -23.07
C ASP A 137 -21.16 5.46 -22.74
#